data_AF-A0A918DAD2-F1
#
_entry.id   AF-A0A918DAD2-F1
#
_cell.length_a   1.000
_cell.length_b   1.000
_cell.length_c   1.000
_cell.angle_alpha   90.00
_cell.angle_beta   90.00
_cell.angle_gamma   90.00
#
_symmetry.space_group_name_H-M   'P 1'
#
loop_
_entity.id
_entity.type
_entity.pdbx_description
1 polymer ?
#
loop_
_entity_poly.entity_id
_entity_poly.type
_entity_poly.pdbx_seq_one_letter_code
_entity_poly.pdbx_strand_id
1 'polypeptide(L)'
;MKWDYSARRSRKGRPPTAAALRKLVLRLAGENPRWGHRRIQGELARLGHPIAPSTIWGILNAAGIAPAPRRSGPSWREFLTAQAQGIIAADFFHVDTMLGKRLYAMAFLEHGKITPRKYAHAIY
;
A
#
# COMPACT_ATOMS: atom_id res chain seq x y z
N MET A 1 -48.42 -27.86 -36.78
CA MET A 1 -47.77 -26.57 -36.50
C MET A 1 -46.76 -26.75 -35.39
N LYS A 2 -45.46 -26.71 -35.70
CA LYS A 2 -44.37 -26.86 -34.74
C LYS A 2 -43.88 -25.47 -34.34
N TRP A 3 -44.02 -25.13 -33.07
CA TRP A 3 -43.51 -23.87 -32.52
C TRP A 3 -41.98 -23.90 -32.49
N ASP A 4 -41.33 -23.04 -33.26
CA ASP A 4 -39.88 -22.86 -33.21
C ASP A 4 -39.54 -21.67 -32.31
N TYR A 5 -38.98 -21.98 -31.13
CA TYR A 5 -38.47 -20.96 -30.21
C TYR A 5 -37.13 -20.33 -30.69
N SER A 6 -36.82 -20.45 -31.99
CA SER A 6 -35.58 -20.01 -32.64
C SER A 6 -35.45 -18.48 -32.61
N ALA A 7 -36.55 -17.76 -32.83
CA ALA A 7 -36.60 -16.29 -32.83
C ALA A 7 -36.33 -15.68 -31.44
N ARG A 8 -36.50 -16.44 -30.36
CA ARG A 8 -36.28 -15.97 -28.99
C ARG A 8 -34.84 -16.17 -28.51
N ARG A 9 -33.98 -16.83 -29.31
CA ARG A 9 -32.61 -17.20 -28.94
C ARG A 9 -31.54 -16.19 -29.41
N SER A 10 -31.93 -15.06 -30.01
CA SER A 10 -30.99 -14.02 -30.46
C SER A 10 -31.27 -12.67 -29.81
N ARG A 11 -30.84 -12.53 -28.56
CA ARG A 11 -30.34 -11.28 -27.95
C ARG A 11 -29.89 -11.59 -26.53
N LYS A 12 -28.64 -12.07 -26.41
CA LYS A 12 -27.93 -12.05 -25.13
C LYS A 12 -27.50 -10.60 -24.89
N GLY A 13 -28.43 -9.77 -24.43
CA GLY A 13 -28.22 -8.33 -24.23
C GLY A 13 -27.47 -8.02 -22.93
N ARG A 14 -26.40 -7.21 -23.06
CA ARG A 14 -25.69 -6.31 -22.11
C ARG A 14 -24.36 -6.82 -21.46
N PRO A 15 -23.29 -5.99 -21.30
CA PRO A 15 -23.02 -4.63 -21.80
C PRO A 15 -21.67 -4.42 -22.56
N PRO A 16 -21.63 -3.48 -23.53
CA PRO A 16 -20.41 -2.83 -24.03
C PRO A 16 -19.49 -2.27 -22.93
N THR A 17 -20.06 -1.93 -21.77
CA THR A 17 -19.36 -1.40 -20.59
C THR A 17 -18.29 -2.37 -20.05
N ALA A 18 -18.56 -3.68 -20.00
CA ALA A 18 -17.57 -4.64 -19.50
C ALA A 18 -16.36 -4.77 -20.45
N ALA A 19 -16.61 -4.73 -21.76
CA ALA A 19 -15.57 -4.75 -22.78
C ALA A 19 -14.78 -3.43 -22.82
N ALA A 20 -15.47 -2.29 -22.73
CA ALA A 20 -14.86 -0.96 -22.67
C ALA A 20 -13.96 -0.83 -21.43
N LEU A 21 -14.42 -1.34 -20.28
CA LEU A 21 -13.69 -1.32 -19.03
C LEU A 21 -12.47 -2.23 -19.05
N ARG A 22 -12.59 -3.43 -19.65
CA ARG A 22 -11.43 -4.30 -19.92
C ARG A 22 -10.41 -3.59 -20.81
N LYS A 23 -10.86 -2.94 -21.88
CA LYS A 23 -10.00 -2.18 -22.78
C LYS A 23 -9.30 -1.03 -22.06
N LEU A 24 -10.00 -0.32 -21.16
CA LEU A 24 -9.44 0.75 -20.35
C LEU A 24 -8.38 0.24 -19.37
N VAL A 25 -8.65 -0.88 -18.67
CA VAL A 25 -7.68 -1.54 -17.78
C VAL A 25 -6.39 -1.88 -18.54
N LEU A 26 -6.51 -2.52 -19.70
CA LEU A 26 -5.36 -2.94 -20.50
C LEU A 26 -4.59 -1.74 -21.06
N ARG A 27 -5.30 -0.67 -21.47
CA ARG A 27 -4.67 0.59 -21.89
C ARG A 27 -3.85 1.20 -20.75
N LEU A 28 -4.45 1.37 -19.57
CA LEU A 28 -3.76 1.96 -18.41
C LEU A 28 -2.53 1.16 -17.99
N ALA A 29 -2.61 -0.18 -18.05
CA ALA A 29 -1.49 -1.05 -17.77
C ALA A 29 -0.38 -0.95 -18.82
N GLY A 30 -0.73 -0.86 -20.11
CA GLY A 30 0.23 -0.70 -21.20
C GLY A 30 0.92 0.67 -21.20
N GLU A 31 0.18 1.74 -20.95
CA GLU A 31 0.70 3.11 -20.85
C GLU A 31 1.56 3.31 -19.59
N ASN A 32 1.31 2.53 -18.53
CA ASN A 32 2.00 2.67 -17.25
C ASN A 32 2.54 1.32 -16.71
N PRO A 33 3.62 0.78 -17.28
CA PRO A 33 4.14 -0.55 -16.92
C PRO A 33 4.55 -0.71 -15.44
N ARG A 34 4.80 0.41 -14.73
CA ARG A 34 5.15 0.39 -13.29
C ARG A 34 3.92 0.34 -12.37
N TRP A 35 2.70 0.44 -12.90
CA TRP A 35 1.49 0.50 -12.10
C TRP A 35 0.98 -0.90 -11.75
N GLY A 36 0.87 -1.19 -10.45
CA GLY A 36 0.19 -2.39 -9.98
C GLY A 36 -1.34 -2.29 -10.09
N HIS A 37 -2.02 -3.43 -10.01
CA HIS A 37 -3.48 -3.54 -10.10
C HIS A 37 -4.23 -2.64 -9.09
N ARG A 38 -3.69 -2.41 -7.88
CA ARG A 38 -4.28 -1.46 -6.91
C ARG A 38 -4.16 0.00 -7.36
N ARG A 39 -3.08 0.38 -8.04
CA ARG A 39 -2.93 1.75 -8.56
C ARG A 39 -3.91 1.99 -9.71
N ILE A 40 -4.02 1.03 -10.62
CA ILE A 40 -5.02 1.05 -11.71
C ILE A 40 -6.44 1.12 -11.14
N GLN A 41 -6.73 0.38 -10.06
CA GLN A 41 -8.03 0.46 -9.37
C GLN A 41 -8.33 1.87 -8.85
N GLY A 42 -7.35 2.54 -8.22
CA GLY A 42 -7.52 3.90 -7.74
C GLY A 42 -7.83 4.90 -8.86
N GLU A 43 -7.16 4.77 -10.01
CA GLU A 43 -7.44 5.65 -11.16
C GLU A 43 -8.81 5.35 -11.78
N LEU A 44 -9.22 4.08 -11.88
CA LEU A 44 -10.56 3.72 -12.34
C LEU A 44 -11.66 4.23 -11.40
N ALA A 45 -11.44 4.17 -10.09
CA ALA A 45 -12.36 4.72 -9.10
C ALA A 45 -12.53 6.24 -9.27
N ARG A 46 -11.44 6.97 -9.55
CA ARG A 46 -11.49 8.41 -9.87
C ARG A 46 -12.25 8.72 -11.15
N LEU A 47 -12.21 7.83 -12.14
CA LEU A 47 -12.96 7.94 -13.39
C LEU A 47 -14.43 7.48 -13.28
N GLY A 48 -14.91 7.16 -12.07
CA GLY A 48 -16.29 6.72 -11.84
C GLY A 48 -16.55 5.25 -12.15
N HIS A 49 -15.49 4.43 -12.22
CA HIS A 49 -15.57 2.99 -12.48
C HIS A 49 -15.09 2.18 -11.27
N PRO A 50 -15.94 1.99 -10.24
CA PRO A 50 -15.58 1.17 -9.09
C PRO A 50 -15.49 -0.31 -9.49
N ILE A 51 -14.28 -0.87 -9.45
CA ILE A 51 -14.01 -2.30 -9.67
C ILE A 51 -13.14 -2.81 -8.52
N ALA A 52 -13.40 -4.03 -8.06
CA ALA A 52 -12.51 -4.75 -7.17
C ALA A 52 -11.09 -4.92 -7.77
N PRO A 53 -10.02 -4.75 -6.98
CA PRO A 53 -8.65 -4.98 -7.45
C PRO A 53 -8.39 -6.41 -7.97
N SER A 54 -9.13 -7.40 -7.46
CA SER A 54 -9.07 -8.80 -7.90
C SER A 54 -9.57 -9.00 -9.34
N THR A 55 -10.61 -8.26 -9.75
CA THR A 55 -11.11 -8.30 -11.14
C THR A 55 -10.08 -7.71 -12.10
N ILE A 56 -9.42 -6.62 -11.72
CA ILE A 56 -8.33 -6.03 -12.50
C ILE A 56 -7.17 -7.02 -12.61
N TRP A 57 -6.79 -7.65 -11.50
CA TRP A 57 -5.79 -8.71 -11.50
C TRP A 57 -6.15 -9.85 -12.48
N GLY A 58 -7.39 -10.33 -12.44
CA GLY A 58 -7.88 -11.35 -13.38
C GLY A 58 -7.81 -10.92 -14.84
N ILE A 59 -8.14 -9.66 -15.15
CA ILE A 59 -8.03 -9.09 -16.50
C ILE A 59 -6.58 -9.04 -16.97
N LEU A 60 -5.67 -8.56 -16.13
CA LEU A 60 -4.24 -8.47 -16.46
C LEU A 60 -3.62 -9.85 -16.63
N ASN A 61 -3.94 -10.78 -15.73
CA ASN A 61 -3.45 -12.16 -15.80
C ASN A 61 -3.96 -12.89 -17.05
N ALA A 62 -5.25 -12.71 -17.39
CA ALA A 62 -5.82 -13.26 -18.63
C ALA A 62 -5.24 -12.63 -19.90
N ALA A 63 -4.58 -11.47 -19.80
CA ALA A 63 -3.86 -10.81 -20.89
C ALA A 63 -2.35 -11.09 -20.87
N GLY A 64 -1.86 -11.94 -19.95
CA GLY A 64 -0.42 -12.24 -19.82
C GLY A 64 0.43 -11.09 -19.28
N ILE A 65 -0.20 -10.06 -18.70
CA ILE A 65 0.52 -8.93 -18.12
C ILE A 65 0.97 -9.31 -16.71
N ALA A 66 2.29 -9.47 -16.56
CA ALA A 66 2.91 -9.78 -15.29
C ALA A 66 2.62 -8.68 -14.24
N PRO A 67 2.55 -9.03 -12.94
CA PRO A 67 2.46 -8.05 -11.86
C PRO A 67 3.52 -6.96 -12.04
N ALA A 68 3.12 -5.70 -11.93
CA ALA A 68 4.07 -4.61 -11.88
C ALA A 68 5.13 -4.89 -10.80
N PRO A 69 6.41 -4.51 -11.06
CA PRO A 69 7.48 -4.72 -10.10
C PRO A 69 7.04 -4.22 -8.73
N ARG A 70 7.04 -5.12 -7.73
CA ARG A 70 6.80 -4.69 -6.36
C ARG A 70 7.91 -3.71 -6.03
N ARG A 71 7.57 -2.45 -5.79
CA ARG A 71 8.48 -1.53 -5.11
C ARG A 71 8.70 -2.13 -3.73
N SER A 72 9.80 -2.85 -3.55
CA SER A 72 10.36 -3.02 -2.21
C SER A 72 10.68 -1.61 -1.75
N GLY A 73 9.89 -1.10 -0.80
CA GLY A 73 10.30 0.07 -0.05
C GLY A 73 11.63 -0.21 0.65
N PRO A 74 12.30 0.83 1.18
CA PRO A 74 13.46 0.60 2.02
C PRO A 74 13.09 -0.43 3.10
N SER A 75 13.99 -1.38 3.34
CA SER A 75 13.86 -2.27 4.48
C SER A 75 13.63 -1.44 5.74
N TRP A 76 13.01 -2.03 6.75
CA TRP A 76 12.79 -1.36 8.04
C TRP A 76 14.08 -0.73 8.59
N ARG A 77 15.22 -1.39 8.35
CA ARG A 77 16.53 -0.91 8.74
C ARG A 77 16.98 0.32 7.94
N GLU A 78 16.78 0.32 6.63
CA GLU A 78 17.10 1.47 5.76
C GLU A 78 16.19 2.67 6.06
N PHE A 79 14.90 2.42 6.29
CA PHE A 79 13.95 3.45 6.71
C PHE A 79 14.36 4.08 8.05
N LEU A 80 14.65 3.27 9.07
CA LEU A 80 15.11 3.76 10.37
C LEU A 80 16.46 4.48 10.25
N THR A 81 17.38 3.99 9.43
CA THR A 81 18.67 4.66 9.22
C THR A 81 18.50 6.03 8.55
N ALA A 82 17.60 6.13 7.58
CA ALA A 82 17.29 7.39 6.89
C ALA A 82 16.53 8.39 7.79
N GLN A 83 15.75 7.90 8.75
CA GLN A 83 14.98 8.73 9.69
C GLN A 83 15.72 8.98 11.01
N ALA A 84 16.78 8.22 11.33
CA ALA A 84 17.51 8.27 12.60
C ALA A 84 18.07 9.66 12.96
N GLN A 85 18.33 10.52 11.97
CA GLN A 85 18.80 11.88 12.20
C GLN A 85 17.71 12.83 12.74
N GLY A 86 16.44 12.41 12.76
CA GLY A 86 15.31 13.19 13.26
C GLY A 86 14.32 12.42 14.16
N ILE A 87 14.63 11.17 14.55
CA ILE A 87 13.76 10.40 15.45
C ILE A 87 14.05 10.84 16.89
N ILE A 88 13.14 11.66 17.44
CA ILE A 88 13.01 11.89 18.88
C ILE A 88 12.03 10.83 19.40
N ALA A 89 12.47 10.00 20.35
CA ALA A 89 11.56 9.14 21.09
C ALA A 89 10.89 9.98 22.17
N ALA A 90 9.57 10.17 22.10
CA ALA A 90 8.82 10.90 23.11
C ALA A 90 7.91 9.94 23.87
N ASP A 91 7.90 10.04 25.19
CA ASP A 91 7.06 9.21 26.07
C ASP A 91 6.37 10.09 27.12
N PHE A 92 5.21 9.66 27.62
CA PHE A 92 4.41 10.39 28.59
C PHE A 92 4.23 9.53 29.84
N PHE A 93 4.65 10.05 30.99
CA PHE A 93 4.53 9.36 32.26
C PHE A 93 3.86 10.25 33.30
N HIS A 94 3.33 9.61 34.34
CA HIS A 94 2.75 10.30 35.47
C HIS A 94 3.48 9.92 36.74
N VAL A 95 3.61 10.87 37.65
CA VAL A 95 4.16 10.68 38.98
C VAL A 95 3.06 10.99 39.99
N ASP A 96 2.76 10.01 40.82
CA ASP A 96 1.84 10.20 41.94
C ASP A 96 2.62 10.73 43.14
N THR A 97 2.20 11.88 43.65
CA THR A 97 2.76 12.46 44.89
C THR A 97 2.10 11.82 46.11
N MET A 98 2.82 11.78 47.24
CA MET A 98 2.31 11.23 48.51
C MET A 98 1.05 11.96 49.01
N LEU A 99 0.76 13.16 48.50
CA LEU A 99 -0.43 13.97 48.80
C LEU A 99 -1.60 13.71 47.84
N GLY A 100 -1.54 12.66 47.02
CA GLY A 100 -2.61 12.26 46.11
C GLY A 100 -2.75 13.13 44.85
N LYS A 101 -1.78 14.01 44.56
CA LYS A 101 -1.74 14.77 43.30
C LYS A 101 -0.97 13.99 42.24
N ARG A 102 -1.59 13.81 41.08
CA ARG A 102 -0.97 13.20 39.88
C ARG A 102 -0.36 14.28 39.00
N LEU A 103 0.94 14.21 38.79
CA LEU A 103 1.67 15.07 37.87
C LEU A 103 1.92 14.32 36.57
N TYR A 104 1.75 15.00 35.45
CA TYR A 104 1.97 14.44 34.12
C TYR A 104 3.20 15.10 33.49
N ALA A 105 4.08 14.29 32.94
CA ALA A 105 5.34 14.74 32.34
C ALA A 105 5.57 14.05 30.99
N MET A 106 6.18 14.78 30.06
CA MET A 106 6.60 14.28 28.76
C MET A 106 8.13 14.20 28.75
N ALA A 107 8.68 13.01 28.46
CA ALA A 107 10.11 12.79 28.24
C ALA A 107 10.40 12.79 26.74
N PHE A 108 11.50 13.42 26.35
CA PHE A 108 12.05 13.37 25.00
C PHE A 108 13.46 12.77 25.07
N LEU A 109 13.70 11.72 24.29
CA LEU A 109 14.96 11.02 24.16
C LEU A 109 15.46 11.20 22.73
N GLU A 110 16.51 12.00 22.58
CA GLU A 110 17.26 12.08 21.34
C GLU A 110 18.19 10.87 21.23
N HIS A 111 18.08 10.09 20.14
CA HIS A 111 18.96 8.95 19.90
C HIS A 111 20.35 9.43 19.43
N GLY A 112 21.17 9.91 20.37
CA GLY A 112 22.60 10.13 20.15
C GLY A 112 23.35 8.80 20.07
N LYS A 113 24.23 8.63 19.07
CA LYS A 113 25.05 7.43 18.89
C LYS A 113 25.83 7.12 20.18
N ILE A 114 25.52 6.00 20.83
CA ILE A 114 26.35 5.45 21.91
C ILE A 114 27.69 5.03 21.27
N THR A 115 28.69 5.89 21.39
CA THR A 115 30.07 5.53 21.03
C THR A 115 30.64 4.77 22.25
N PRO A 116 30.96 3.47 22.13
CA PRO A 116 31.58 2.76 23.23
C PRO A 116 32.97 3.35 23.46
N ARG A 117 33.14 4.07 24.57
CA ARG A 117 34.43 4.59 25.02
C ARG A 117 35.25 3.38 25.49
N LYS A 118 36.19 2.90 24.68
CA LYS A 118 37.15 1.89 25.12
C LYS A 118 38.05 2.52 26.19
N TYR A 119 37.90 2.10 27.44
CA TYR A 119 38.88 2.37 28.48
C TYR A 119 40.04 1.39 28.29
N ALA A 120 41.14 1.85 27.70
CA ALA A 120 42.41 1.14 27.73
C ALA A 120 43.08 1.45 29.09
N HIS A 121 42.91 0.55 30.06
CA HIS A 121 43.84 0.43 31.17
C HIS A 121 44.91 -0.57 30.75
N ALA A 122 46.08 -0.06 30.38
CA ALA A 122 47.31 -0.83 30.33
C ALA A 122 48.18 -0.34 31.50
N ILE A 123 48.06 -1.02 32.64
CA ILE A 123 49.15 -1.17 33.59
C ILE A 123 49.44 -2.66 33.59
N TYR A 124 50.57 -3.04 32.99
CA TYR A 124 51.65 -3.88 33.53
C TYR A 124 52.78 -3.88 32.51
#